data_AF-A0A094K2C5-F1
#
_entry.id   AF-A0A094K2C5-F1
#
_cell.length_a   1.000
_cell.length_b   1.000
_cell.length_c   1.000
_cell.angle_alpha   90.00
_cell.angle_beta   90.00
_cell.angle_gamma   90.00
#
_symmetry.space_group_name_H-M   'P 1'
#
loop_
_entity.id
_entity.type
_entity.pdbx_description
1 polymer ?
#
loop_
_entity_poly.entity_id
_entity_poly.type
_entity_poly.pdbx_seq_one_letter_code
_entity_poly.pdbx_strand_id
1 'polypeptide(L)'
;DKAVAEPVSRLLESTLRSTHMPSRIGALHGILYILECDLLDETAKQLIPIISEYLLSNLRGVAHCVNIHNQQHILVMCAAAFYLIENYPLDVGPEFSAGIIQMCGVMVSGSDESTPSIIYHCVLRGLERLLLSEQLSRLDSESLVKLSVDRVNVQSPHRAMAALGLMLTCMYTGKEKISPSRTTDVNPAAPDSESVIVAMERVSVLFDRIRKGFPFEARVVARILPQFLDDFFPPQDVMNKVIGEFLSNQQPYPQFMATVVYKVFQTLHSTGQSSMVRDWVMLSLSNFTQRTPVAMAMWSLSCFFVSASTSQWISAMYP
;
A
#
# COMPACT_ATOMS: atom_id res chain seq x y z
N ASP A 1 -33.44 22.47 8.18
CA ASP A 1 -34.15 23.68 7.72
C ASP A 1 -33.23 24.68 7.05
N LYS A 2 -33.61 25.18 5.86
CA LYS A 2 -32.86 26.21 5.11
C LYS A 2 -32.57 27.48 5.93
N ALA A 3 -33.45 27.81 6.87
CA ALA A 3 -33.29 28.96 7.76
C ALA A 3 -32.09 28.87 8.73
N VAL A 4 -31.63 27.64 9.04
CA VAL A 4 -30.46 27.39 9.90
C VAL A 4 -29.21 27.14 9.06
N ALA A 5 -29.37 26.55 7.87
CA ALA A 5 -28.28 26.24 6.95
C ALA A 5 -27.48 27.49 6.53
N GLU A 6 -28.19 28.52 6.05
CA GLU A 6 -27.56 29.73 5.51
C GLU A 6 -26.71 30.52 6.53
N PRO A 7 -27.15 30.82 7.76
CA PRO A 7 -26.32 31.53 8.73
C PRO A 7 -25.10 30.70 9.17
N VAL A 8 -25.24 29.37 9.27
CA VAL A 8 -24.12 28.47 9.60
C VAL A 8 -23.09 28.48 8.46
N SER A 9 -23.53 28.40 7.21
CA SER A 9 -22.63 28.44 6.05
C SER A 9 -21.84 29.74 5.98
N ARG A 10 -22.51 30.89 6.16
CA ARG A 10 -21.85 32.21 6.19
C ARG A 10 -20.85 32.35 7.35
N LEU A 11 -21.19 31.84 8.53
CA LEU A 11 -20.30 31.86 9.69
C LEU A 11 -19.03 31.04 9.43
N LEU A 12 -19.17 29.83 8.89
CA LEU A 12 -18.05 28.96 8.57
C LEU A 12 -17.16 29.57 7.49
N GLU A 13 -17.74 30.12 6.44
CA GLU A 13 -17.01 30.83 5.39
C GLU A 13 -16.20 32.01 5.96
N SER A 14 -16.82 32.83 6.80
CA SER A 14 -16.13 33.96 7.46
C SER A 14 -14.97 33.47 8.34
N THR A 15 -15.19 32.37 9.08
CA THR A 15 -14.20 31.82 10.01
C THR A 15 -13.00 31.21 9.29
N LEU A 16 -13.22 30.54 8.15
CA LEU A 16 -12.15 30.00 7.29
C LEU A 16 -11.23 31.10 6.75
N ARG A 17 -11.79 32.29 6.49
CA ARG A 17 -11.05 33.48 6.01
C ARG A 17 -10.35 34.25 7.14
N SER A 18 -10.63 33.95 8.42
CA SER A 18 -10.05 34.69 9.55
C SER A 18 -8.53 34.55 9.61
N THR A 19 -7.80 35.49 10.21
CA THR A 19 -6.34 35.36 10.42
C THR A 19 -5.97 34.44 11.60
N HIS A 20 -6.95 34.03 12.41
CA HIS A 20 -6.72 33.29 13.64
C HIS A 20 -6.74 31.78 13.41
N MET A 21 -5.59 31.14 13.61
CA MET A 21 -5.37 29.74 13.26
C MET A 21 -6.30 28.74 13.99
N PRO A 22 -6.47 28.82 15.32
CA PRO A 22 -7.41 27.93 16.03
C PRO A 22 -8.85 28.06 15.54
N SER A 23 -9.29 29.25 15.14
CA SER A 23 -10.64 29.45 14.59
C SER A 23 -10.83 28.71 13.27
N ARG A 24 -9.82 28.73 12.38
CA ARG A 24 -9.86 27.95 11.13
C ARG A 24 -9.94 26.44 11.39
N ILE A 25 -9.18 25.95 12.36
CA ILE A 25 -9.19 24.53 12.75
C ILE A 25 -10.57 24.14 13.31
N GLY A 26 -11.14 24.96 14.21
CA GLY A 26 -12.49 24.76 14.73
C GLY A 26 -13.56 24.78 13.64
N ALA A 27 -13.43 25.67 12.65
CA ALA A 27 -14.32 25.72 11.50
C ALA A 27 -14.24 24.43 10.66
N LEU A 28 -13.05 23.89 10.40
CA LEU A 28 -12.88 22.64 9.66
C LEU A 28 -13.48 21.44 10.40
N HIS A 29 -13.37 21.38 11.73
CA HIS A 29 -14.08 20.36 12.51
C HIS A 29 -15.61 20.53 12.43
N GLY A 30 -16.11 21.77 12.54
CA GLY A 30 -17.53 22.06 12.36
C GLY A 30 -18.06 21.64 10.99
N ILE A 31 -17.26 21.87 9.94
CA ILE A 31 -17.53 21.41 8.57
C ILE A 31 -17.62 19.89 8.52
N LEU A 32 -16.66 19.16 9.10
CA LEU A 32 -16.70 17.69 9.14
C LEU A 32 -17.98 17.18 9.80
N TYR A 33 -18.40 17.77 10.93
CA TYR A 33 -19.67 17.38 11.58
C TYR A 33 -20.90 17.64 10.71
N ILE A 34 -20.90 18.69 9.89
CA ILE A 34 -22.01 18.98 8.96
C ILE A 34 -22.00 17.98 7.80
N LEU A 35 -20.82 17.67 7.26
CA LEU A 35 -20.66 16.71 6.16
C LEU A 35 -20.96 15.27 6.59
N GLU A 36 -20.83 14.93 7.87
CA GLU A 36 -21.21 13.62 8.41
C GLU A 36 -22.72 13.51 8.69
N CYS A 37 -23.43 14.63 8.74
CA CYS A 37 -24.84 14.66 9.06
C CYS A 37 -25.69 14.60 7.79
N ASP A 38 -26.19 13.40 7.45
CA ASP A 38 -27.08 13.17 6.29
C ASP A 38 -28.31 14.09 6.24
N LEU A 39 -28.77 14.56 7.40
CA LEU A 39 -29.91 15.47 7.54
C LEU A 39 -29.62 16.90 7.05
N LEU A 40 -28.36 17.23 6.77
CA LEU A 40 -27.89 18.56 6.38
C LEU A 40 -27.36 18.62 4.95
N ASP A 41 -27.72 17.68 4.08
CA ASP A 41 -27.22 17.57 2.69
C ASP A 41 -27.31 18.88 1.88
N GLU A 42 -28.42 19.62 1.99
CA GLU A 42 -28.57 20.93 1.33
C GLU A 42 -27.57 21.99 1.85
N THR A 43 -27.20 21.92 3.13
CA THR A 43 -26.20 22.81 3.74
C THR A 43 -24.80 22.39 3.31
N ALA A 44 -24.55 21.08 3.30
CA ALA A 44 -23.30 20.48 2.82
C ALA A 44 -23.03 20.92 1.38
N LYS A 45 -23.99 20.75 0.46
CA LYS A 45 -23.85 21.12 -0.95
C LYS A 45 -23.51 22.60 -1.18
N GLN A 46 -24.06 23.51 -0.36
CA GLN A 46 -23.70 24.93 -0.42
C GLN A 46 -22.27 25.21 0.06
N LEU A 47 -21.79 24.43 1.03
CA LEU A 47 -20.46 24.58 1.61
C LEU A 47 -19.36 23.92 0.77
N ILE A 48 -19.67 22.83 0.06
CA ILE A 48 -18.67 22.03 -0.68
C ILE A 48 -17.78 22.90 -1.59
N PRO A 49 -18.29 23.80 -2.46
CA PRO A 49 -17.43 24.61 -3.32
C PRO A 49 -16.46 25.50 -2.52
N ILE A 50 -16.92 26.10 -1.43
CA ILE A 50 -16.13 26.98 -0.55
C ILE A 50 -15.01 26.18 0.13
N ILE A 51 -15.34 24.99 0.63
CA ILE A 51 -14.38 24.11 1.30
C ILE A 51 -13.36 23.57 0.28
N SER A 52 -13.81 23.15 -0.89
CA SER A 52 -12.95 22.61 -1.94
C SER A 52 -11.89 23.62 -2.39
N GLU A 53 -12.28 24.89 -2.62
CA GLU A 53 -11.35 25.97 -2.95
C GLU A 53 -10.36 26.23 -1.80
N TYR A 54 -10.85 26.28 -0.56
CA TYR A 54 -10.01 26.47 0.62
C TYR A 54 -8.98 25.35 0.77
N LEU A 55 -9.40 24.09 0.63
CA LEU A 55 -8.52 22.93 0.77
C LEU A 55 -7.46 22.88 -0.33
N LEU A 56 -7.85 23.05 -1.60
CA LEU A 56 -6.92 23.04 -2.73
C LEU A 56 -5.88 24.15 -2.62
N SER A 57 -6.30 25.37 -2.32
CA SER A 57 -5.40 26.53 -2.23
C SER A 57 -4.38 26.37 -1.10
N ASN A 58 -4.83 25.99 0.10
CA ASN A 58 -3.96 25.89 1.27
C ASN A 58 -3.08 24.64 1.21
N LEU A 59 -3.57 23.47 0.77
CA LEU A 59 -2.74 22.27 0.64
C LEU A 59 -1.65 22.46 -0.42
N ARG A 60 -1.94 23.16 -1.53
CA ARG A 60 -0.94 23.54 -2.53
C ARG A 60 0.15 24.44 -1.93
N GLY A 61 -0.22 25.39 -1.08
CA GLY A 61 0.75 26.26 -0.40
C GLY A 61 1.66 25.53 0.59
N VAL A 62 1.17 24.47 1.22
CA VAL A 62 1.87 23.76 2.31
C VAL A 62 2.70 22.57 1.84
N ALA A 63 2.37 21.97 0.69
CA ALA A 63 2.90 20.67 0.26
C ALA A 63 4.44 20.56 0.25
N HIS A 64 5.16 21.64 -0.03
CA HIS A 64 6.62 21.66 -0.10
C HIS A 64 7.32 22.00 1.23
N CYS A 65 6.60 22.51 2.23
CA CYS A 65 7.16 23.06 3.47
C CYS A 65 6.33 22.69 4.71
N VAL A 66 5.81 21.46 4.74
CA VAL A 66 4.90 20.93 5.77
C VAL A 66 5.38 21.19 7.21
N ASN A 67 6.68 21.05 7.47
CA ASN A 67 7.29 21.25 8.79
C ASN A 67 7.20 22.67 9.37
N ILE A 68 7.01 23.70 8.53
CA ILE A 68 6.89 25.10 8.96
C ILE A 68 5.44 25.42 9.40
N HIS A 69 4.48 24.65 8.91
CA HIS A 69 3.06 24.91 9.09
C HIS A 69 2.47 24.18 10.31
N ASN A 70 1.28 24.61 10.73
CA ASN A 70 0.61 24.03 11.88
C ASN A 70 0.13 22.59 11.58
N GLN A 71 0.65 21.61 12.30
CA GLN A 71 0.37 20.19 12.05
C GLN A 71 -1.12 19.83 12.20
N GLN A 72 -1.80 20.35 13.22
CA GLN A 72 -3.22 20.06 13.46
C GLN A 72 -4.09 20.54 12.31
N HIS A 73 -3.77 21.72 11.75
CA HIS A 73 -4.47 22.24 10.59
C HIS A 73 -4.32 21.34 9.36
N ILE A 74 -3.10 20.89 9.08
CA ILE A 74 -2.83 20.00 7.93
C ILE A 74 -3.58 18.68 8.09
N LEU A 75 -3.55 18.10 9.29
CA LEU A 75 -4.26 16.84 9.59
C LEU A 75 -5.77 16.97 9.34
N VAL A 76 -6.42 18.02 9.86
CA VAL A 76 -7.87 18.21 9.66
C VAL A 76 -8.21 18.58 8.21
N MET A 77 -7.33 19.30 7.51
CA MET A 77 -7.48 19.57 6.08
C MET A 77 -7.43 18.29 5.24
N CYS A 78 -6.46 17.41 5.49
CA CYS A 78 -6.37 16.11 4.83
C CYS A 78 -7.60 15.25 5.14
N ALA A 79 -8.05 15.21 6.40
CA ALA A 79 -9.26 14.49 6.79
C ALA A 79 -10.50 14.99 6.04
N ALA A 80 -10.71 16.31 5.98
CA ALA A 80 -11.81 16.91 5.24
C ALA A 80 -11.73 16.63 3.73
N ALA A 81 -10.53 16.73 3.14
CA ALA A 81 -10.33 16.43 1.73
C ALA A 81 -10.66 14.98 1.39
N PHE A 82 -10.16 14.02 2.19
CA PHE A 82 -10.44 12.60 1.97
C PHE A 82 -11.91 12.27 2.18
N TYR A 83 -12.55 12.86 3.21
CA TYR A 83 -13.98 12.67 3.45
C TYR A 83 -14.84 13.15 2.27
N LEU A 84 -14.48 14.31 1.68
CA LEU A 84 -15.17 14.85 0.52
C LEU A 84 -15.01 13.97 -0.73
N ILE A 85 -13.79 13.48 -1.01
CA ILE A 85 -13.55 12.59 -2.15
C ILE A 85 -14.33 11.28 -2.00
N GLU A 86 -14.42 10.75 -0.79
CA GLU A 86 -15.12 9.50 -0.52
C GLU A 86 -16.64 9.64 -0.58
N ASN A 87 -17.22 10.66 0.07
CA ASN A 87 -18.67 10.73 0.27
C ASN A 87 -19.38 11.68 -0.70
N TYR A 88 -18.67 12.66 -1.27
CA TYR A 88 -19.23 13.67 -2.18
C TYR A 88 -18.47 13.77 -3.53
N PRO A 89 -18.13 12.65 -4.19
CA PRO A 89 -17.29 12.63 -5.40
C PRO A 89 -17.89 13.43 -6.56
N LEU A 90 -19.23 13.44 -6.69
CA LEU A 90 -19.95 14.15 -7.75
C LEU A 90 -19.93 15.66 -7.55
N ASP A 91 -20.00 16.13 -6.30
CA ASP A 91 -20.07 17.55 -5.98
C ASP A 91 -18.68 18.23 -6.02
N VAL A 92 -17.62 17.51 -5.63
CA VAL A 92 -16.24 18.04 -5.70
C VAL A 92 -15.62 17.94 -7.09
N GLY A 93 -16.02 16.93 -7.86
CA GLY A 93 -15.51 16.68 -9.20
C GLY A 93 -14.05 16.16 -9.26
N PRO A 94 -13.62 15.70 -10.45
CA PRO A 94 -12.33 15.01 -10.65
C PRO A 94 -11.11 15.91 -10.53
N GLU A 95 -11.25 17.22 -10.79
CA GLU A 95 -10.14 18.18 -10.66
C GLU A 95 -9.71 18.35 -9.19
N PHE A 96 -10.69 18.32 -8.27
CA PHE A 96 -10.43 18.37 -6.84
C PHE A 96 -9.68 17.12 -6.39
N SER A 97 -10.19 15.92 -6.71
CA SER A 97 -9.56 14.67 -6.30
C SER A 97 -8.13 14.54 -6.81
N ALA A 98 -7.90 14.81 -8.10
CA ALA A 98 -6.57 14.76 -8.71
C ALA A 98 -5.61 15.78 -8.06
N GLY A 99 -6.10 17.00 -7.77
CA GLY A 99 -5.34 18.02 -7.08
C GLY A 99 -4.91 17.61 -5.67
N ILE A 100 -5.83 17.02 -4.89
CA ILE A 100 -5.53 16.52 -3.54
C ILE A 100 -4.52 15.38 -3.59
N ILE A 101 -4.69 14.41 -4.49
CA ILE A 101 -3.76 13.28 -4.64
C ILE A 101 -2.37 13.76 -5.03
N GLN A 102 -2.28 14.72 -5.95
CA GLN A 102 -1.00 15.33 -6.32
C GLN A 102 -0.31 15.96 -5.11
N MET A 103 -1.03 16.72 -4.29
CA MET A 103 -0.46 17.37 -3.10
C MET A 103 -0.03 16.33 -2.05
N CYS A 104 -0.82 15.29 -1.84
CA CYS A 104 -0.46 14.17 -0.99
C CYS A 104 0.82 13.48 -1.48
N GLY A 105 0.95 13.28 -2.79
CA GLY A 105 2.15 12.72 -3.42
C GLY A 105 3.40 13.57 -3.16
N VAL A 106 3.28 14.90 -3.23
CA VAL A 106 4.38 15.84 -2.90
C VAL A 106 4.75 15.74 -1.42
N MET A 107 3.77 15.77 -0.50
CA MET A 107 4.02 15.67 0.94
C MET A 107 4.71 14.36 1.32
N VAL A 108 4.20 13.23 0.83
CA VAL A 108 4.77 11.89 1.12
C VAL A 108 6.14 11.68 0.44
N SER A 109 6.40 12.40 -0.66
CA SER A 109 7.71 12.36 -1.32
C SER A 109 8.79 13.18 -0.60
N GLY A 110 8.41 14.03 0.34
CA GLY A 110 9.31 14.84 1.17
C GLY A 110 10.28 14.02 2.02
N SER A 111 11.35 14.67 2.48
CA SER A 111 12.34 14.08 3.36
C SER A 111 11.79 13.85 4.77
N ASP A 112 12.58 13.18 5.61
CA ASP A 112 12.21 12.94 7.00
C ASP A 112 12.05 14.24 7.81
N GLU A 113 12.80 15.27 7.44
CA GLU A 113 12.77 16.59 8.06
C GLU A 113 11.66 17.50 7.51
N SER A 114 11.35 17.41 6.21
CA SER A 114 10.39 18.31 5.57
C SER A 114 8.94 17.95 5.91
N THR A 115 8.65 16.66 6.07
CA THR A 115 7.30 16.16 6.37
C THR A 115 7.32 15.39 7.68
N PRO A 116 6.70 15.89 8.75
CA PRO A 116 6.61 15.17 10.01
C PRO A 116 5.95 13.80 9.88
N SER A 117 6.44 12.83 10.68
CA SER A 117 5.97 11.43 10.64
C SER A 117 4.45 11.29 10.82
N ILE A 118 3.84 12.06 11.73
CA ILE A 118 2.39 12.03 11.95
C ILE A 118 1.59 12.42 10.70
N ILE A 119 2.07 13.40 9.94
CA ILE A 119 1.42 13.85 8.70
C ILE A 119 1.64 12.81 7.61
N TYR A 120 2.87 12.29 7.47
CA TYR A 120 3.19 11.23 6.53
C TYR A 120 2.26 10.02 6.68
N HIS A 121 2.10 9.53 7.91
CA HIS A 121 1.23 8.39 8.21
C HIS A 121 -0.26 8.71 8.03
N CYS A 122 -0.71 9.91 8.40
CA CYS A 122 -2.09 10.33 8.19
C CYS A 122 -2.44 10.37 6.70
N VAL A 123 -1.58 10.98 5.88
CA VAL A 123 -1.77 11.09 4.42
C VAL A 123 -1.79 9.70 3.78
N LEU A 124 -0.80 8.85 4.05
CA LEU A 124 -0.78 7.49 3.50
C LEU A 124 -2.03 6.68 3.86
N ARG A 125 -2.46 6.73 5.13
CA ARG A 125 -3.64 6.00 5.58
C ARG A 125 -4.92 6.50 4.93
N GLY A 126 -5.03 7.81 4.70
CA GLY A 126 -6.14 8.39 3.96
C GLY A 126 -6.15 7.97 2.49
N LEU A 127 -4.98 7.92 1.84
CA LEU A 127 -4.85 7.41 0.47
C LEU A 127 -5.24 5.93 0.36
N GLU A 128 -4.83 5.09 1.32
CA GLU A 128 -5.28 3.69 1.43
C GLU A 128 -6.80 3.61 1.51
N ARG A 129 -7.44 4.44 2.35
CA ARG A 129 -8.89 4.46 2.50
C ARG A 129 -9.61 4.86 1.22
N LEU A 130 -9.08 5.85 0.50
CA LEU A 130 -9.63 6.29 -0.77
C LEU A 130 -9.53 5.21 -1.85
N LEU A 131 -8.43 4.47 -1.91
CA LEU A 131 -8.29 3.33 -2.82
C LEU A 131 -9.36 2.25 -2.54
N LEU A 132 -9.61 1.94 -1.27
CA LEU A 132 -10.64 0.98 -0.85
C LEU A 132 -12.08 1.46 -1.07
N SER A 133 -12.30 2.78 -1.14
CA SER A 133 -13.63 3.36 -1.38
C SER A 133 -14.09 3.29 -2.84
N GLU A 134 -13.18 2.91 -3.75
CA GLU A 134 -13.38 2.85 -5.21
C GLU A 134 -13.79 4.16 -5.89
N GLN A 135 -13.76 5.30 -5.18
CA GLN A 135 -14.11 6.61 -5.75
C GLN A 135 -13.01 7.25 -6.61
N LEU A 136 -11.80 6.69 -6.61
CA LEU A 136 -10.68 7.23 -7.36
C LEU A 136 -10.73 6.86 -8.83
N SER A 137 -10.34 7.82 -9.68
CA SER A 137 -10.15 7.56 -11.11
C SER A 137 -9.04 6.55 -11.35
N ARG A 138 -9.01 5.96 -12.55
CA ARG A 138 -7.95 5.01 -12.94
C ARG A 138 -6.57 5.68 -12.94
N LEU A 139 -6.47 6.89 -13.48
CA LEU A 139 -5.22 7.65 -13.55
C LEU A 139 -4.68 7.97 -12.15
N ASP A 140 -5.57 8.38 -11.25
CA ASP A 140 -5.26 8.64 -9.86
C ASP A 140 -4.76 7.37 -9.16
N SER A 141 -5.44 6.24 -9.37
CA SER A 141 -5.04 4.95 -8.83
C SER A 141 -3.64 4.54 -9.33
N GLU A 142 -3.36 4.68 -10.63
CA GLU A 142 -2.05 4.40 -11.22
C GLU A 142 -0.94 5.29 -10.65
N SER A 143 -1.24 6.57 -10.39
CA SER A 143 -0.30 7.49 -9.73
C SER A 143 0.05 7.04 -8.31
N LEU A 144 -0.93 6.51 -7.57
CA LEU A 144 -0.74 5.99 -6.21
C LEU A 144 0.07 4.69 -6.20
N VAL A 145 -0.12 3.82 -7.20
CA VAL A 145 0.75 2.65 -7.39
C VAL A 145 2.20 3.10 -7.51
N LYS A 146 2.50 4.02 -8.43
CA LYS A 146 3.86 4.50 -8.67
C LYS A 146 4.45 5.12 -7.40
N LEU A 147 3.70 5.98 -6.73
CA LEU A 147 4.09 6.58 -5.47
C LEU A 147 4.43 5.50 -4.43
N SER A 148 3.59 4.48 -4.28
CA SER A 148 3.80 3.42 -3.28
C SER A 148 5.11 2.65 -3.51
N VAL A 149 5.42 2.29 -4.76
CA VAL A 149 6.67 1.61 -5.13
C VAL A 149 7.89 2.47 -4.82
N ASP A 150 7.84 3.75 -5.18
CA ASP A 150 8.93 4.69 -4.90
C ASP A 150 9.15 4.87 -3.39
N ARG A 151 8.07 4.86 -2.60
CA ARG A 151 8.12 5.10 -1.15
C ARG A 151 8.46 3.87 -0.33
N VAL A 152 8.21 2.65 -0.81
CA VAL A 152 8.69 1.42 -0.13
C VAL A 152 10.22 1.38 -0.10
N ASN A 153 10.90 1.96 -1.10
CA ASN A 153 12.35 1.95 -1.21
C ASN A 153 13.10 3.00 -0.36
N VAL A 154 12.41 3.80 0.44
CA VAL A 154 13.06 4.78 1.33
C VAL A 154 13.86 4.10 2.45
N GLN A 155 14.85 4.82 2.98
CA GLN A 155 15.71 4.30 4.06
C GLN A 155 14.99 4.24 5.40
N SER A 156 14.06 5.17 5.63
CA SER A 156 13.33 5.31 6.90
C SER A 156 12.36 4.15 7.08
N PRO A 157 12.54 3.27 8.09
CA PRO A 157 11.83 2.01 8.15
C PRO A 157 10.34 2.18 8.41
N HIS A 158 9.96 3.07 9.33
CA HIS A 158 8.56 3.32 9.65
C HIS A 158 7.79 3.89 8.44
N ARG A 159 8.46 4.68 7.60
CA ARG A 159 7.88 5.21 6.35
C ARG A 159 7.74 4.13 5.28
N ALA A 160 8.80 3.34 5.06
CA ALA A 160 8.77 2.22 4.13
C ALA A 160 7.66 1.22 4.49
N MET A 161 7.47 0.93 5.78
CA MET A 161 6.42 0.02 6.24
C MET A 161 5.00 0.56 6.03
N ALA A 162 4.79 1.88 6.16
CA ALA A 162 3.51 2.48 5.82
C ALA A 162 3.26 2.49 4.30
N ALA A 163 4.29 2.82 3.51
CA ALA A 163 4.21 2.75 2.05
C ALA A 163 3.96 1.32 1.53
N LEU A 164 4.45 0.31 2.25
CA LEU A 164 4.16 -1.09 1.96
C LEU A 164 2.67 -1.40 2.09
N GLY A 165 2.00 -0.86 3.11
CA GLY A 165 0.54 -0.96 3.26
C GLY A 165 -0.20 -0.40 2.04
N LEU A 166 0.21 0.79 1.59
CA LEU A 166 -0.37 1.43 0.40
C LEU A 166 -0.13 0.58 -0.85
N MET A 167 1.09 0.06 -1.03
CA MET A 167 1.45 -0.77 -2.17
C MET A 167 0.61 -2.06 -2.21
N LEU A 168 0.43 -2.73 -1.07
CA LEU A 168 -0.42 -3.92 -0.98
C LEU A 168 -1.87 -3.57 -1.32
N THR A 169 -2.40 -2.49 -0.74
CA THR A 169 -3.77 -2.02 -1.00
C THR A 169 -3.99 -1.74 -2.50
N CYS A 170 -3.04 -1.05 -3.13
CA CYS A 170 -3.01 -0.81 -4.58
C CYS A 170 -3.05 -2.12 -5.39
N MET A 171 -2.31 -3.15 -4.97
CA MET A 171 -2.25 -4.43 -5.69
C MET A 171 -3.55 -5.24 -5.53
N TYR A 172 -4.12 -5.30 -4.33
CA TYR A 172 -5.36 -6.05 -4.07
C TYR A 172 -6.58 -5.38 -4.70
N THR A 173 -6.71 -4.06 -4.60
CA THR A 173 -7.81 -3.32 -5.26
C THR A 173 -7.69 -3.35 -6.79
N GLY A 174 -6.47 -3.31 -7.32
CA GLY A 174 -6.24 -3.46 -8.77
C GLY A 174 -6.58 -4.85 -9.29
N LYS A 175 -6.35 -5.91 -8.52
CA LYS A 175 -6.71 -7.29 -8.85
C LYS A 175 -8.23 -7.47 -8.94
N GLU A 176 -8.98 -6.88 -8.00
CA GLU A 176 -10.44 -6.90 -8.02
C GLU A 176 -10.98 -6.12 -9.23
N LYS A 177 -10.43 -4.97 -9.61
CA LYS A 177 -10.88 -4.24 -10.82
C LYS A 177 -10.68 -4.97 -12.14
N ILE A 178 -9.76 -5.95 -12.21
CA ILE A 178 -9.59 -6.85 -13.36
C ILE A 178 -10.65 -7.98 -13.33
N SER A 179 -11.38 -8.14 -12.23
CA SER A 179 -12.44 -9.12 -12.04
C SER A 179 -13.57 -8.57 -11.14
N PRO A 180 -14.51 -7.75 -11.67
CA PRO A 180 -15.80 -8.31 -12.08
C PRO A 180 -16.56 -7.46 -13.13
N SER A 181 -16.51 -7.86 -14.41
CA SER A 181 -17.55 -7.61 -15.43
C SER A 181 -17.10 -8.24 -16.74
N ARG A 182 -17.43 -9.52 -16.91
CA ARG A 182 -17.43 -10.15 -18.23
C ARG A 182 -18.55 -9.53 -19.08
N THR A 183 -18.28 -8.37 -19.68
CA THR A 183 -18.85 -8.09 -21.00
C THR A 183 -17.99 -8.86 -22.01
N THR A 184 -18.53 -9.99 -22.43
CA THR A 184 -18.41 -10.60 -23.76
C THR A 184 -17.07 -10.44 -24.51
N ASP A 185 -16.42 -11.59 -24.74
CA ASP A 185 -15.42 -11.86 -25.78
C ASP A 185 -13.94 -11.54 -25.49
N VAL A 186 -13.32 -12.24 -24.53
CA VAL A 186 -11.91 -12.70 -24.66
C VAL A 186 -11.75 -14.05 -23.92
N ASN A 187 -11.03 -15.00 -24.54
CA ASN A 187 -10.71 -16.34 -24.03
C ASN A 187 -10.30 -16.37 -22.53
N PRO A 188 -10.85 -17.30 -21.71
CA PRO A 188 -10.58 -17.36 -20.27
C PRO A 188 -9.30 -18.13 -19.87
N ALA A 189 -8.27 -18.22 -20.73
CA ALA A 189 -7.20 -19.21 -20.57
C ALA A 189 -5.76 -18.68 -20.41
N ALA A 190 -5.54 -17.37 -20.26
CA ALA A 190 -4.22 -16.88 -19.86
C ALA A 190 -4.35 -15.58 -19.05
N PRO A 191 -3.67 -15.43 -17.90
CA PRO A 191 -3.47 -14.12 -17.31
C PRO A 191 -2.76 -13.23 -18.34
N ASP A 192 -3.22 -11.99 -18.47
CA ASP A 192 -2.61 -11.01 -19.37
C ASP A 192 -1.13 -10.84 -19.01
N SER A 193 -0.22 -11.27 -19.89
CA SER A 193 1.22 -11.36 -19.62
C SER A 193 1.82 -10.03 -19.13
N GLU A 194 1.28 -8.90 -19.59
CA GLU A 194 1.72 -7.57 -19.13
C GLU A 194 1.38 -7.31 -17.66
N SER A 195 0.19 -7.73 -17.22
CA SER A 195 -0.24 -7.58 -15.82
C SER A 195 0.63 -8.41 -14.86
N VAL A 196 1.05 -9.60 -15.30
CA VAL A 196 1.95 -10.49 -14.54
C VAL A 196 3.35 -9.89 -14.44
N ILE A 197 3.87 -9.30 -15.53
CA ILE A 197 5.17 -8.63 -15.53
C ILE A 197 5.18 -7.47 -14.52
N VAL A 198 4.17 -6.60 -14.57
CA VAL A 198 4.05 -5.46 -13.65
C VAL A 198 3.89 -5.93 -12.20
N ALA A 199 3.13 -6.99 -11.95
CA ALA A 199 3.02 -7.57 -10.62
C ALA A 199 4.38 -8.12 -10.14
N MET A 200 5.15 -8.78 -11.00
CA MET A 200 6.46 -9.34 -10.68
C MET A 200 7.50 -8.24 -10.37
N GLU A 201 7.45 -7.11 -11.08
CA GLU A 201 8.27 -5.93 -10.75
C GLU A 201 7.97 -5.44 -9.33
N ARG A 202 6.70 -5.35 -8.94
CA ARG A 202 6.29 -4.93 -7.59
C ARG A 202 6.67 -5.95 -6.52
N VAL A 203 6.53 -7.25 -6.81
CA VAL A 203 7.03 -8.31 -5.91
C VAL A 203 8.55 -8.24 -5.74
N SER A 204 9.28 -7.88 -6.80
CA SER A 204 10.73 -7.73 -6.71
C SER A 204 11.15 -6.65 -5.69
N VAL A 205 10.33 -5.62 -5.50
CA VAL A 205 10.52 -4.62 -4.44
C VAL A 205 10.46 -5.28 -3.04
N LEU A 206 9.57 -6.24 -2.81
CA LEU A 206 9.47 -6.94 -1.53
C LEU A 206 10.74 -7.74 -1.22
N PHE A 207 11.26 -8.48 -2.21
CA PHE A 207 12.54 -9.19 -2.05
C PHE A 207 13.70 -8.23 -1.80
N ASP A 208 13.75 -7.11 -2.51
CA ASP A 208 14.73 -6.05 -2.29
C ASP A 208 14.64 -5.45 -0.88
N ARG A 209 13.43 -5.31 -0.32
CA ARG A 209 13.23 -4.86 1.06
C ARG A 209 13.70 -5.87 2.08
N ILE A 210 13.52 -7.18 1.84
CA ILE A 210 14.14 -8.21 2.68
C ILE A 210 15.66 -8.04 2.64
N ARG A 211 16.25 -7.85 1.45
CA ARG A 211 17.70 -7.74 1.30
C ARG A 211 18.30 -6.46 1.90
N LYS A 212 17.64 -5.31 1.75
CA LYS A 212 18.21 -3.99 2.09
C LYS A 212 17.69 -3.42 3.42
N GLY A 213 16.53 -3.88 3.90
CA GLY A 213 15.86 -3.34 5.07
C GLY A 213 16.49 -3.80 6.39
N PHE A 214 16.06 -3.16 7.48
CA PHE A 214 16.42 -3.59 8.84
C PHE A 214 15.81 -4.97 9.18
N PRO A 215 16.38 -5.72 10.14
CA PRO A 215 15.91 -7.08 10.45
C PRO A 215 14.42 -7.18 10.80
N PHE A 216 13.84 -6.16 11.42
CA PHE A 216 12.41 -6.16 11.75
C PHE A 216 11.53 -5.90 10.52
N GLU A 217 11.96 -5.05 9.58
CA GLU A 217 11.24 -4.82 8.32
C GLU A 217 11.26 -6.09 7.47
N ALA A 218 12.45 -6.67 7.29
CA ALA A 218 12.63 -7.91 6.53
C ALA A 218 11.78 -9.04 7.11
N ARG A 219 11.66 -9.12 8.44
CA ARG A 219 10.78 -10.08 9.12
C ARG A 219 9.31 -9.86 8.77
N VAL A 220 8.82 -8.62 8.74
CA VAL A 220 7.43 -8.33 8.38
C VAL A 220 7.19 -8.70 6.91
N VAL A 221 8.07 -8.28 6.00
CA VAL A 221 7.95 -8.58 4.58
C VAL A 221 7.98 -10.10 4.32
N ALA A 222 8.90 -10.83 4.95
CA ALA A 222 8.97 -12.29 4.80
C ALA A 222 7.75 -13.03 5.37
N ARG A 223 7.00 -12.45 6.32
CA ARG A 223 5.77 -13.06 6.83
C ARG A 223 4.60 -12.94 5.85
N ILE A 224 4.51 -11.83 5.13
CA ILE A 224 3.42 -11.55 4.19
C ILE A 224 3.69 -12.12 2.79
N LEU A 225 4.97 -12.21 2.40
CA LEU A 225 5.38 -12.58 1.06
C LEU A 225 4.81 -13.93 0.56
N PRO A 226 4.75 -15.01 1.36
CA PRO A 226 4.24 -16.30 0.86
C PRO A 226 2.78 -16.24 0.43
N GLN A 227 1.92 -15.63 1.25
CA GLN A 227 0.50 -15.42 0.91
C GLN A 227 0.38 -14.55 -0.33
N PHE A 228 1.18 -13.48 -0.38
CA PHE A 228 1.19 -12.56 -1.52
C PHE A 228 1.59 -13.24 -2.83
N LEU A 229 2.57 -14.15 -2.81
CA LEU A 229 2.99 -14.88 -4.00
C LEU A 229 1.90 -15.85 -4.48
N ASP A 230 1.26 -16.56 -3.54
CA ASP A 230 0.16 -17.49 -3.83
C ASP A 230 -1.06 -16.76 -4.43
N ASP A 231 -1.36 -15.57 -3.92
CA ASP A 231 -2.51 -14.79 -4.40
C ASP A 231 -2.32 -14.25 -5.82
N PHE A 232 -1.10 -13.90 -6.24
CA PHE A 232 -0.89 -13.15 -7.49
C PHE A 232 -0.26 -13.94 -8.63
N PHE A 233 0.40 -15.07 -8.35
CA PHE A 233 1.19 -15.77 -9.36
C PHE A 233 0.97 -17.27 -9.34
N PRO A 234 1.03 -17.94 -10.50
CA PRO A 234 1.19 -19.38 -10.50
C PRO A 234 2.54 -19.75 -9.87
N PRO A 235 2.63 -20.89 -9.15
CA PRO A 235 3.85 -21.31 -8.47
C PRO A 235 5.09 -21.36 -9.38
N GLN A 236 4.92 -21.74 -10.64
CA GLN A 236 6.00 -21.89 -11.61
C GLN A 236 6.80 -20.58 -11.81
N ASP A 237 6.13 -19.43 -11.73
CA ASP A 237 6.73 -18.11 -12.00
C ASP A 237 7.52 -17.58 -10.79
N VAL A 238 7.20 -18.05 -9.58
CA VAL A 238 7.78 -17.53 -8.32
C VAL A 238 8.85 -18.43 -7.73
N MET A 239 8.80 -19.74 -8.00
CA MET A 239 9.67 -20.72 -7.36
C MET A 239 11.16 -20.45 -7.61
N ASN A 240 11.54 -20.16 -8.86
CA ASN A 240 12.93 -19.84 -9.19
C ASN A 240 13.42 -18.60 -8.42
N LYS A 241 12.56 -17.58 -8.29
CA LYS A 241 12.89 -16.34 -7.59
C LYS A 241 13.04 -16.59 -6.08
N VAL A 242 12.08 -17.28 -5.46
CA VAL A 242 12.11 -17.60 -4.02
C VAL A 242 13.35 -18.42 -3.66
N ILE A 243 13.64 -19.46 -4.44
CA ILE A 243 14.81 -20.33 -4.21
C ILE A 243 16.11 -19.55 -4.47
N GLY A 244 16.19 -18.79 -5.57
CA GLY A 244 17.35 -17.96 -5.88
C GLY A 244 17.66 -16.94 -4.78
N GLU A 245 16.63 -16.31 -4.21
CA GLU A 245 16.77 -15.34 -3.11
C GLU A 245 17.18 -15.99 -1.79
N PHE A 246 16.76 -17.22 -1.54
CA PHE A 246 17.20 -18.02 -0.38
C PHE A 246 18.67 -18.47 -0.49
N LEU A 247 19.09 -18.83 -1.72
CA LEU A 247 20.44 -19.32 -2.00
C LEU A 247 21.46 -18.21 -2.26
N SER A 248 21.00 -16.98 -2.53
CA SER A 248 21.86 -15.85 -2.81
C SER A 248 22.88 -15.59 -1.70
N ASN A 249 24.13 -15.35 -2.08
CA ASN A 249 25.19 -14.92 -1.16
C ASN A 249 25.00 -13.46 -0.70
N GLN A 250 24.16 -12.69 -1.39
CA GLN A 250 23.84 -11.30 -1.03
C GLN A 250 22.66 -11.19 -0.06
N GLN A 251 22.07 -12.32 0.37
CA GLN A 251 20.93 -12.33 1.27
C GLN A 251 21.40 -12.24 2.73
N PRO A 252 21.18 -11.11 3.44
CA PRO A 252 21.59 -10.97 4.84
C PRO A 252 20.69 -11.74 5.81
N TYR A 253 19.46 -12.10 5.42
CA TYR A 253 18.51 -12.78 6.29
C TYR A 253 18.01 -14.11 5.70
N PRO A 254 18.90 -15.09 5.47
CA PRO A 254 18.53 -16.38 4.91
C PRO A 254 17.52 -17.15 5.77
N GLN A 255 17.49 -16.92 7.08
CA GLN A 255 16.50 -17.48 8.00
C GLN A 255 15.07 -17.03 7.70
N PHE A 256 14.86 -15.79 7.26
CA PHE A 256 13.52 -15.31 6.88
C PHE A 256 13.12 -15.88 5.52
N MET A 257 14.07 -15.99 4.59
CA MET A 257 13.83 -16.63 3.30
C MET A 257 13.54 -18.13 3.43
N ALA A 258 14.16 -18.82 4.40
CA ALA A 258 13.80 -20.19 4.73
C ALA A 258 12.32 -20.29 5.15
N THR A 259 11.79 -19.32 5.89
CA THR A 259 10.37 -19.32 6.30
C THR A 259 9.46 -19.09 5.09
N VAL A 260 9.90 -18.26 4.15
CA VAL A 260 9.19 -18.03 2.88
C VAL A 260 9.12 -19.32 2.08
N VAL A 261 10.26 -19.99 1.86
CA VAL A 261 10.34 -21.29 1.16
C VAL A 261 9.45 -22.32 1.83
N TYR A 262 9.53 -22.44 3.16
CA TYR A 262 8.71 -23.36 3.94
C TYR A 262 7.22 -23.14 3.66
N LYS A 263 6.72 -21.91 3.83
CA LYS A 263 5.31 -21.60 3.63
C LYS A 263 4.85 -21.85 2.20
N VAL A 264 5.64 -21.44 1.20
CA VAL A 264 5.32 -21.69 -0.22
C VAL A 264 5.19 -23.20 -0.49
N PHE A 265 6.13 -24.02 0.00
CA PHE A 265 6.08 -25.47 -0.23
C PHE A 265 4.90 -26.14 0.49
N GLN A 266 4.58 -25.70 1.71
CA GLN A 266 3.41 -26.20 2.43
C GLN A 266 2.10 -25.84 1.71
N THR A 267 1.99 -24.63 1.15
CA THR A 267 0.83 -24.25 0.31
C THR A 267 0.73 -25.14 -0.93
N LEU A 268 1.84 -25.44 -1.60
CA LEU A 268 1.85 -26.35 -2.75
C LEU A 268 1.43 -27.78 -2.40
N HIS A 269 1.83 -28.28 -1.24
CA HIS A 269 1.35 -29.58 -0.76
C HIS A 269 -0.16 -29.55 -0.49
N SER A 270 -0.65 -28.50 0.14
CA SER A 270 -2.08 -28.36 0.46
C SER A 270 -2.97 -28.26 -0.79
N THR A 271 -2.43 -27.74 -1.90
CA THR A 271 -3.12 -27.62 -3.18
C THR A 271 -2.91 -28.83 -4.11
N GLY A 272 -2.26 -29.89 -3.63
CA GLY A 272 -2.03 -31.13 -4.39
C GLY A 272 -0.87 -31.08 -5.40
N GLN A 273 -0.02 -30.05 -5.35
CA GLN A 273 1.11 -29.85 -6.26
C GLN A 273 2.44 -30.43 -5.73
N SER A 274 2.38 -31.53 -4.95
CA SER A 274 3.58 -32.13 -4.33
C SER A 274 4.61 -32.64 -5.34
N SER A 275 4.19 -33.09 -6.53
CA SER A 275 5.13 -33.48 -7.60
C SER A 275 6.00 -32.31 -8.04
N MET A 276 5.43 -31.12 -8.16
CA MET A 276 6.15 -29.91 -8.54
C MET A 276 7.22 -29.54 -7.51
N VAL A 277 6.92 -29.68 -6.21
CA VAL A 277 7.90 -29.45 -5.14
C VAL A 277 9.10 -30.39 -5.31
N ARG A 278 8.86 -31.67 -5.56
CA ARG A 278 9.93 -32.66 -5.79
C ARG A 278 10.81 -32.27 -6.99
N ASP A 279 10.21 -31.83 -8.09
CA ASP A 279 10.95 -31.48 -9.29
C ASP A 279 11.84 -30.25 -9.06
N TRP A 280 11.33 -29.20 -8.39
CA TRP A 280 12.13 -28.04 -7.99
C TRP A 280 13.23 -28.38 -6.99
N VAL A 281 12.99 -29.36 -6.10
CA VAL A 281 14.03 -29.84 -5.20
C VAL A 281 15.18 -30.41 -6.00
N MET A 282 14.90 -31.31 -6.95
CA MET A 282 15.91 -31.93 -7.81
C MET A 282 16.69 -30.90 -8.64
N LEU A 283 16.00 -29.89 -9.21
CA LEU A 283 16.62 -28.81 -9.98
C LEU A 283 17.55 -27.93 -9.14
N SER A 284 17.30 -27.81 -7.83
CA SER A 284 18.04 -26.90 -6.96
C SER A 284 19.26 -27.54 -6.30
N LEU A 285 19.38 -28.87 -6.28
CA LEU A 285 20.43 -29.60 -5.54
C LEU A 285 21.85 -29.14 -5.91
N SER A 286 22.12 -28.91 -7.20
CA SER A 286 23.43 -28.43 -7.66
C SER A 286 23.78 -27.04 -7.11
N ASN A 287 22.78 -26.18 -6.89
CA ASN A 287 22.99 -24.85 -6.34
C ASN A 287 23.38 -24.90 -4.86
N PHE A 288 22.89 -25.90 -4.11
CA PHE A 288 23.28 -26.08 -2.70
C PHE A 288 24.72 -26.55 -2.55
N THR A 289 25.20 -27.45 -3.42
CA THR A 289 26.57 -27.98 -3.32
C THR A 289 27.64 -26.95 -3.67
N GLN A 290 27.28 -25.91 -4.43
CA GLN A 290 28.16 -24.81 -4.80
C GLN A 290 28.20 -23.67 -3.76
N ARG A 291 27.35 -23.72 -2.73
CA ARG A 291 27.26 -22.66 -1.71
C ARG A 291 28.44 -22.74 -0.74
N THR A 292 29.03 -21.59 -0.44
CA THR A 292 30.10 -21.43 0.56
C THR A 292 29.66 -20.46 1.66
N PRO A 293 30.01 -20.70 2.94
CA PRO A 293 30.75 -21.85 3.47
C PRO A 293 29.89 -23.13 3.58
N VAL A 294 30.53 -24.30 3.70
CA VAL A 294 29.86 -25.62 3.77
C VAL A 294 28.83 -25.71 4.89
N ALA A 295 29.08 -25.10 6.04
CA ALA A 295 28.11 -25.05 7.13
C ALA A 295 26.80 -24.39 6.71
N MET A 296 26.87 -23.31 5.92
CA MET A 296 25.71 -22.63 5.39
C MET A 296 25.00 -23.46 4.32
N ALA A 297 25.75 -24.18 3.47
CA ALA A 297 25.19 -25.12 2.51
C ALA A 297 24.38 -26.23 3.20
N MET A 298 24.95 -26.85 4.23
CA MET A 298 24.29 -27.90 5.02
C MET A 298 23.05 -27.39 5.75
N TRP A 299 23.13 -26.22 6.38
CA TRP A 299 21.98 -25.58 7.03
C TRP A 299 20.87 -25.29 6.01
N SER A 300 21.22 -24.72 4.86
CA SER A 300 20.25 -24.38 3.81
C SER A 300 19.56 -25.61 3.26
N LEU A 301 20.33 -26.67 2.99
CA LEU A 301 19.82 -27.95 2.51
C LEU A 301 18.90 -28.62 3.53
N SER A 302 19.23 -28.54 4.81
CA SER A 302 18.39 -29.05 5.91
C SER A 302 17.05 -28.32 5.97
N CYS A 303 17.06 -26.98 5.97
CA CYS A 303 15.83 -26.17 5.93
C CYS A 303 15.00 -26.47 4.67
N PHE A 304 15.65 -26.68 3.53
CA PHE A 304 14.99 -26.94 2.26
C PHE A 304 14.29 -28.30 2.23
N PHE A 305 14.95 -29.37 2.70
CA PHE A 305 14.32 -30.69 2.80
C PHE A 305 13.21 -30.75 3.86
N VAL A 306 13.38 -30.06 4.99
CA VAL A 306 12.31 -29.90 5.99
C VAL A 306 11.10 -29.23 5.34
N SER A 307 11.32 -28.15 4.58
CA SER A 307 10.27 -27.42 3.85
C SER A 307 9.56 -28.27 2.80
N ALA A 308 10.30 -29.12 2.09
CA ALA A 308 9.79 -29.98 1.04
C ALA A 308 9.17 -31.29 1.55
N SER A 309 9.21 -31.54 2.86
CA SER A 309 8.67 -32.76 3.42
C SER A 309 7.14 -32.75 3.45
N THR A 310 6.54 -33.86 3.04
CA THR A 310 5.11 -34.14 3.24
C THR A 310 4.83 -34.78 4.60
N SER A 311 5.87 -35.19 5.34
CA SER A 311 5.73 -35.75 6.68
C SER A 311 5.50 -34.63 7.69
N GLN A 312 4.37 -34.71 8.41
CA GLN A 312 4.00 -33.72 9.42
C GLN A 312 5.07 -33.57 10.50
N TRP A 313 5.68 -34.67 10.95
CA TRP A 313 6.70 -34.65 12.00
C TRP A 313 7.99 -33.97 11.57
N ILE A 314 8.42 -34.20 10.32
CA ILE A 314 9.61 -33.57 9.76
C ILE A 314 9.34 -32.09 9.50
N SER A 315 8.17 -31.77 8.92
CA SER A 315 7.75 -30.39 8.66
C SER A 315 7.66 -29.57 9.96
N ALA A 316 7.17 -30.18 11.05
CA ALA A 316 7.09 -29.55 12.37
C ALA A 316 8.46 -29.29 13.04
N MET A 317 9.56 -29.79 12.49
CA MET A 317 10.91 -29.42 12.94
C MET A 317 11.30 -28.00 12.51
N TYR A 318 10.58 -27.41 11.55
CA TYR A 318 10.76 -26.01 11.22
C TYR A 318 10.12 -25.13 12.31
N PRO A 319 10.89 -24.25 12.98
CA PRO A 319 10.41 -23.47 14.12
C PRO A 319 9.50 -22.29 13.77
#